data_AF-A0A6H1A0V3-F1
#
_entry.id   AF-A0A6H1A0V3-F1
#
_cell.length_a   1.000
_cell.length_b   1.000
_cell.length_c   1.000
_cell.angle_alpha   90.00
_cell.angle_beta   90.00
_cell.angle_gamma   90.00
#
_symmetry.space_group_name_H-M   'P 1'
#
loop_
_entity.id
_entity.type
_entity.pdbx_description
1 polymer ?
#
loop_
_entity_poly.entity_id
_entity_poly.type
_entity_poly.pdbx_seq_one_letter_code
_entity_poly.pdbx_strand_id
1 'polypeptide(L)' 'MRATTLHEVRDIGVSDVPDPTIDKPVEPIVRVTAGCIRGSGLWPHHREADPEGHRARDERRATNAWVQP' A
#
# COMPACT_ATOMS: atom_id res chain seq x y z
N MET A 1 -5.03 -10.37 7.02
CA MET A 1 -4.13 -10.87 5.95
C MET A 1 -2.75 -10.20 5.98
N ARG A 2 -1.71 -10.82 5.41
CA ARG A 2 -0.39 -10.19 5.23
C ARG A 2 -0.35 -9.30 3.99
N ALA A 3 0.27 -8.12 4.11
CA ALA A 3 0.45 -7.18 3.01
C ALA A 3 1.79 -6.43 3.09
N THR A 4 2.31 -5.99 1.95
CA THR A 4 3.47 -5.10 1.88
C THR A 4 3.03 -3.66 2.17
N THR A 5 3.55 -3.10 3.26
CA THR A 5 3.21 -1.77 3.76
C THR A 5 4.43 -0.86 3.73
N LEU A 6 4.21 0.40 3.36
CA LEU A 6 5.21 1.46 3.52
C LEU A 6 4.91 2.18 4.84
N HIS A 7 5.85 2.14 5.76
CA HIS A 7 5.70 2.79 7.06
C HIS A 7 6.20 4.23 7.01
N GLU A 8 7.37 4.43 6.41
CA GLU A 8 8.03 5.72 6.20
C GLU A 8 8.80 5.70 4.88
N VAL A 9 9.34 6.86 4.48
CA VAL A 9 10.27 6.94 3.36
C VAL A 9 11.40 5.93 3.55
N ARG A 10 11.61 5.10 2.52
CA ARG A 10 12.61 4.00 2.52
C ARG A 10 12.38 2.88 3.54
N ASP A 11 11.25 2.85 4.23
CA ASP A 11 10.90 1.81 5.21
C ASP A 11 9.68 0.98 4.75
N ILE A 12 9.97 -0.16 4.10
CA ILE A 12 8.97 -1.11 3.61
C ILE A 12 9.07 -2.39 4.43
N GLY A 13 7.91 -2.87 4.89
CA GLY A 13 7.79 -4.12 5.63
C GLY A 13 6.60 -4.96 5.16
N VAL A 14 6.48 -6.14 5.77
CA VAL A 14 5.26 -6.95 5.68
C VAL A 14 4.53 -6.84 7.01
N SER A 15 3.29 -6.38 6.96
CA SER A 15 2.41 -6.22 8.13
C SER A 15 1.18 -7.12 8.03
N ASP A 16 0.64 -7.51 9.18
CA ASP A 16 -0.71 -8.05 9.26
C ASP A 16 -1.72 -6.88 9.26
N VAL A 17 -2.61 -6.89 8.28
CA VAL A 17 -3.69 -5.92 8.08
C VAL A 17 -5.05 -6.61 8.13
N PRO A 18 -6.16 -5.90 8.40
CA PRO A 18 -7.50 -6.48 8.33
C PRO A 18 -7.77 -7.11 6.95
N ASP A 19 -8.59 -8.16 6.94
CA ASP A 19 -9.04 -8.74 5.67
C ASP A 19 -9.96 -7.75 4.91
N PRO A 20 -9.95 -7.76 3.57
CA PRO A 20 -10.70 -6.80 2.78
C PRO A 20 -12.21 -7.01 2.95
N THR A 21 -12.95 -5.92 2.96
CA THR A 21 -14.42 -5.91 2.99
C THR A 21 -14.97 -5.40 1.66
N ILE A 22 -16.20 -5.79 1.34
CA ILE A 22 -16.92 -5.30 0.15
C ILE A 22 -17.71 -4.06 0.56
N ASP A 23 -17.34 -2.90 0.02
CA ASP A 23 -18.04 -1.65 0.30
C ASP A 23 -19.12 -1.35 -0.75
N LYS A 24 -18.94 -1.81 -2.00
CA LYS A 24 -19.92 -1.65 -3.08
C LYS A 24 -20.36 -2.98 -3.68
N PRO A 25 -21.61 -3.12 -4.15
CA PRO A 25 -22.17 -4.40 -4.60
C PRO A 25 -21.43 -5.11 -5.74
N VAL A 26 -20.62 -4.39 -6.52
CA VAL A 26 -19.96 -4.90 -7.74
C VAL A 26 -18.45 -5.12 -7.57
N GLU A 27 -17.93 -5.05 -6.35
CA GLU A 27 -16.50 -5.20 -6.06
C GLU A 27 -16.17 -6.64 -5.60
N PRO A 28 -15.43 -7.44 -6.39
CA PRO A 28 -15.03 -8.78 -5.97
C PRO A 28 -13.79 -8.74 -5.06
N ILE A 29 -13.76 -9.61 -4.05
CA ILE A 29 -12.54 -9.94 -3.31
C ILE A 29 -11.78 -11.03 -4.07
N VAL A 30 -10.50 -10.80 -4.32
CA VAL A 30 -9.62 -11.75 -5.02
C VAL A 30 -8.49 -12.23 -4.13
N ARG A 31 -8.04 -13.47 -4.35
CA ARG A 31 -6.82 -14.00 -3.74
C ARG A 31 -5.64 -13.76 -4.67
N VAL A 32 -4.66 -12.98 -4.21
CA VAL A 32 -3.42 -12.76 -4.93
C VAL A 32 -2.56 -14.03 -4.88
N THR A 33 -2.28 -14.63 -6.03
CA THR A 33 -1.41 -15.81 -6.16
C THR A 33 0.04 -15.43 -6.47
N ALA A 34 0.24 -14.30 -7.15
CA ALA A 34 1.53 -13.72 -7.47
C ALA A 34 1.42 -12.19 -7.51
N GLY A 35 2.44 -11.52 -6.97
CA GLY A 35 2.61 -10.07 -7.06
C GLY A 35 4.01 -9.75 -7.57
N CYS A 36 4.17 -8.64 -8.28
CA CYS A 36 5.45 -8.16 -8.75
C CYS A 36 5.68 -6.71 -8.30
N ILE A 37 6.95 -6.32 -8.24
CA ILE A 37 7.34 -4.94 -7.97
C ILE A 37 7.46 -4.22 -9.31
N ARG A 38 6.78 -3.08 -9.44
CA ARG A 38 6.91 -2.16 -10.58
C ARG A 38 7.44 -0.83 -10.10
N GLY A 39 8.27 -0.17 -10.92
CA GLY A 39 8.86 1.13 -10.59
C GLY A 39 7.82 2.21 -10.22
N SER A 40 6.64 2.19 -10.83
CA SER A 40 5.56 3.12 -10.50
C SER A 40 5.03 2.97 -9.07
N GLY A 41 5.10 1.77 -8.49
CA GLY A 41 4.70 1.52 -7.11
C GLY A 41 5.73 2.00 -6.07
N LEU A 42 6.94 2.35 -6.49
CA LEU A 42 8.03 2.80 -5.61
C LEU A 42 8.13 4.32 -5.48
N TRP A 43 7.25 5.09 -6.14
CA TRP A 43 7.28 6.56 -6.04
C TRP A 43 7.27 7.06 -4.58
N PRO A 44 6.37 6.57 -3.69
CA PRO A 44 6.39 6.97 -2.28
C PRO A 44 7.68 6.57 -1.55
N HIS A 45 8.27 5.42 -1.90
CA HIS A 45 9.52 4.93 -1.32
C HIS A 45 10.73 5.84 -1.64
N HIS A 46 10.71 6.50 -2.80
CA HIS A 46 11.79 7.38 -3.28
C HIS A 46 11.65 8.85 -2.91
N ARG A 47 10.56 9.25 -2.23
CA ARG A 47 10.38 10.64 -1.77
C ARG A 47 11.53 11.03 -0.84
N GLU A 48 11.85 12.32 -0.80
CA GLU A 48 12.68 12.85 0.28
C GLU A 48 11.85 12.81 1.57
N ALA A 49 12.52 12.51 2.70
CA ALA A 49 11.87 12.56 3.99
C ALA A 49 11.45 14.02 4.24
N ASP A 50 10.15 14.24 4.40
CA ASP A 50 9.61 15.57 4.68
C ASP A 50 10.02 15.99 6.11
N PRO A 51 10.89 17.01 6.27
CA PRO A 51 11.38 17.42 7.58
C PRO A 51 10.29 18.03 8.47
N GLU A 52 9.15 18.46 7.89
CA GLU A 52 8.00 18.97 8.63
C GLU A 52 7.05 17.86 9.11
N GLY A 53 7.33 16.60 8.74
CA GLY A 53 6.57 15.46 9.21
C GLY A 53 5.12 15.46 8.74
N HIS A 54 4.81 16.09 7.58
CA HIS A 54 3.55 15.86 6.88
C HIS A 54 3.51 14.38 6.52
N ARG A 55 2.95 13.57 7.41
CA ARG A 55 2.90 12.11 7.28
C ARG A 55 2.50 11.79 5.85
N ALA A 56 3.35 11.07 5.13
CA ALA A 56 2.97 10.42 3.89
C ALA A 56 1.64 9.72 4.18
N ARG A 57 0.56 10.28 3.65
CA ARG A 57 -0.84 10.09 4.07
C ARG A 57 -1.10 8.66 4.54
N ASP A 58 -0.97 8.41 5.85
CA ASP A 58 -0.96 7.07 6.51
C ASP A 58 -1.26 5.92 5.53
N GLU A 59 -0.25 5.54 4.73
CA GLU A 59 -0.38 4.57 3.65
C GLU A 59 -0.30 3.15 4.20
N ARG A 60 -0.93 2.88 5.36
CA ARG A 60 -1.30 1.52 5.79
C ARG A 60 -2.35 0.87 4.88
N ARG A 61 -2.37 1.26 3.61
CA ARG A 61 -3.03 0.59 2.50
C ARG A 61 -1.94 -0.21 1.80
N ALA A 62 -2.19 -1.49 1.55
CA ALA A 62 -1.27 -2.34 0.81
C ALA A 62 -0.77 -1.60 -0.44
N THR A 63 0.55 -1.52 -0.63
CA THR A 63 1.19 -0.79 -1.76
C THR A 63 0.83 -1.35 -3.14
N ASN A 64 0.10 -2.46 -3.16
CA ASN A 64 -0.47 -3.15 -4.30
C ASN A 64 -1.97 -2.88 -4.52
N ALA A 65 -2.59 -1.98 -3.73
CA ALA A 65 -4.01 -1.62 -3.81
C ALA A 65 -4.27 -0.21 -4.39
N TRP A 66 -3.34 0.31 -5.20
CA TRP A 66 -3.54 1.57 -5.94
C TRP A 66 -4.54 1.37 -7.08
N VAL A 67 -5.83 1.42 -6.77
CA VAL A 67 -6.84 1.86 -7.73
C VAL A 67 -6.69 3.38 -7.85
N GLN A 68 -6.11 3.83 -8.96
CA GLN A 68 -6.23 5.22 -9.38
C GLN A 68 -7.70 5.46 -9.80
N PRO A 69 -8.26 6.67 -9.60
CA PRO A 69 -9.57 7.00 -10.17
C PRO A 69 -9.61 6.79 -11.69
#